data_AF-A0A9W9YGW1-F1
#
_entry.id   AF-A0A9W9YGW1-F1
#
_cell.length_a   1.000
_cell.length_b   1.000
_cell.length_c   1.000
_cell.angle_alpha   90.00
_cell.angle_beta   90.00
_cell.angle_gamma   90.00
#
_symmetry.space_group_name_H-M   'P 1'
#
loop_
_entity.id
_entity.type
_entity.pdbx_description
1 polymer ?
#
loop_
_entity_poly.entity_id
_entity_poly.type
_entity_poly.pdbx_seq_one_letter_code
_entity_poly.pdbx_strand_id
1 'polypeptide(L)'
;MTALPILPPEIIEKIIAVLPLPEVCNCMLVCKEWKELLSSEQFCKNYVLSHYDFDDEEEPSGHLQSWNDPDDSWFYYWDENDDKSNVWVFSDPPKRWKCGIVHLADYSLGSHKELKYKDFFQAVYILTRIQNAAEEFGLDCGAWANEGSGEVETCLFPWTKDTLPTAEDVITCFHFNPEMHKDPLVNEKIAEMEDEENSDDEDSESGHVSWNTLGTSYDVHVKKAKTFFNWMQKIFSPMIRIAIGCDSMNPVPCFILAKIAPGWVGGVLTSLSLT
;
A
#
# COMPACT_ATOMS: atom_id res chain seq x y z
N MET A 1 7.35 49.20 16.11
CA MET A 1 7.17 47.78 15.78
C MET A 1 5.73 47.59 15.38
N THR A 2 5.44 47.54 14.07
CA THR A 2 4.12 47.16 13.57
C THR A 2 3.95 45.67 13.83
N ALA A 3 2.97 45.31 14.65
CA ALA A 3 2.59 43.91 14.82
C ALA A 3 2.27 43.32 13.44
N LEU A 4 2.85 42.15 13.14
CA LEU A 4 2.43 41.37 11.97
C LEU A 4 0.90 41.20 12.04
N PRO A 5 0.16 41.45 10.96
CA PRO A 5 -1.29 41.24 10.96
C PRO A 5 -1.57 39.78 11.31
N ILE A 6 -2.32 39.58 12.38
CA ILE A 6 -2.76 38.25 12.80
C ILE A 6 -3.81 37.79 11.78
N LEU A 7 -3.45 36.79 10.97
CA LEU A 7 -4.38 36.17 10.04
C LEU A 7 -5.41 35.34 10.80
N PRO A 8 -6.68 35.31 10.35
CA PRO A 8 -7.68 34.39 10.92
C PRO A 8 -7.25 32.92 10.73
N PRO A 9 -7.55 32.02 11.69
CA PRO A 9 -7.19 30.60 11.60
C PRO A 9 -7.64 29.95 10.29
N GLU A 10 -8.82 30.28 9.78
CA GLU A 10 -9.37 29.71 8.55
C GLU A 10 -8.57 30.10 7.31
N ILE A 11 -7.93 31.28 7.33
CA ILE A 11 -7.04 31.73 6.25
C ILE A 11 -5.70 31.02 6.35
N ILE A 12 -5.19 30.84 7.58
CA ILE A 12 -3.96 30.08 7.84
C ILE A 12 -4.13 28.63 7.35
N GLU A 13 -5.23 27.96 7.70
CA GLU A 13 -5.52 26.61 7.24
C GLU A 13 -5.54 26.51 5.71
N LYS A 14 -6.21 27.44 5.02
CA LYS A 14 -6.27 27.44 3.55
C LYS A 14 -4.91 27.65 2.89
N ILE A 15 -4.06 28.50 3.47
CA ILE A 15 -2.69 28.74 2.98
C ILE A 15 -1.83 27.48 3.20
N ILE A 16 -1.95 26.85 4.36
CA ILE A 16 -1.12 25.69 4.70
C ILE A 16 -1.60 24.42 3.98
N ALA A 17 -2.90 24.33 3.68
CA ALA A 17 -3.49 23.22 2.95
C ALA A 17 -3.09 23.13 1.47
N VAL A 18 -2.29 24.06 0.95
CA VAL A 18 -1.68 23.91 -0.39
C VAL A 18 -0.20 23.50 -0.32
N LEU A 19 0.35 23.38 0.88
CA LEU A 19 1.76 23.03 1.07
C LEU A 19 1.96 21.51 1.12
N PRO A 20 3.08 20.99 0.61
CA PRO A 20 3.50 19.63 0.85
C PRO A 20 3.60 19.30 2.35
N LEU A 21 3.31 18.06 2.73
CA LEU A 21 3.30 17.64 4.13
C LEU A 21 4.58 17.99 4.92
N PRO A 22 5.81 17.87 4.38
CA PRO A 22 7.00 18.30 5.10
C PRO A 22 6.97 19.77 5.53
N GLU A 23 6.38 20.65 4.70
CA GLU A 23 6.24 22.07 5.00
C GLU A 23 5.11 22.32 6.00
N VAL A 24 4.00 21.57 5.92
CA VAL A 24 2.95 21.59 6.95
C VAL A 24 3.53 21.20 8.32
N CYS A 25 4.36 20.16 8.37
CA CYS A 25 5.05 19.75 9.59
C CYS A 25 5.95 20.88 10.13
N ASN A 26 6.66 21.60 9.26
CA ASN A 26 7.43 22.78 9.67
C ASN A 26 6.53 23.89 10.23
N CYS A 27 5.37 24.12 9.63
CA CYS A 27 4.37 25.06 10.15
C CYS A 27 3.87 24.68 11.55
N MET A 28 3.72 23.38 11.84
CA MET A 28 3.36 22.90 13.20
C MET A 28 4.44 23.20 14.25
N LEU A 29 5.67 23.49 13.86
CA LEU A 29 6.78 23.84 14.77
C LEU A 29 6.86 25.34 15.06
N VAL A 30 6.08 26.18 14.37
CA VAL A 30 6.12 27.65 14.52
C VAL A 30 5.64 28.09 15.90
N CYS A 31 4.46 27.63 16.33
CA CYS A 31 3.91 27.92 17.65
C CYS A 31 2.85 26.88 18.07
N LYS A 32 2.44 26.93 19.34
CA LYS A 32 1.43 26.01 19.90
C LYS A 32 0.07 26.12 19.20
N GLU A 33 -0.36 27.34 18.89
CA GLU A 33 -1.65 27.61 18.22
C GLU A 33 -1.68 26.95 16.83
N TRP A 34 -0.60 27.07 16.06
CA TRP A 34 -0.48 26.44 14.75
C TRP A 34 -0.45 24.92 14.86
N LYS A 35 0.28 24.39 15.85
CA LYS A 35 0.28 22.95 16.12
C LYS A 35 -1.13 22.43 16.41
N GLU A 36 -1.90 23.12 17.26
CA GLU A 36 -3.27 22.74 17.61
C GLU A 36 -4.21 22.82 16.40
N LEU A 37 -4.14 23.92 15.64
CA LEU A 37 -4.92 24.14 14.42
C LEU A 37 -4.69 23.03 13.38
N LEU A 38 -3.43 22.76 13.06
CA LEU A 38 -3.01 21.79 12.05
C LEU A 38 -3.09 20.33 12.52
N SER A 39 -3.28 20.11 13.84
CA SER A 39 -3.58 18.78 14.38
C SER A 39 -5.08 18.52 14.50
N SER A 40 -5.93 19.50 14.14
CA SER A 40 -7.37 19.36 14.26
C SER A 40 -7.91 18.36 13.25
N GLU A 41 -8.96 17.65 13.64
CA GLU A 41 -9.64 16.69 12.78
C GLU A 41 -10.18 17.33 11.50
N GLN A 42 -10.67 18.57 11.61
CA GLN A 42 -11.18 19.33 10.48
C GLN A 42 -10.07 19.69 9.48
N PHE A 43 -8.89 20.08 9.97
CA PHE A 43 -7.74 20.33 9.10
C PHE A 43 -7.29 19.04 8.42
N CYS A 44 -7.09 17.94 9.16
CA CYS A 44 -6.69 16.65 8.57
C CYS A 44 -7.68 16.19 7.49
N LYS A 45 -8.98 16.35 7.74
CA LYS A 45 -10.03 16.06 6.74
C LYS A 45 -9.85 16.89 5.47
N ASN A 46 -9.77 18.21 5.61
CA ASN A 46 -9.65 19.10 4.47
C ASN A 46 -8.36 18.83 3.69
N TYR A 47 -7.26 18.61 4.41
CA TYR A 47 -5.95 18.36 3.84
C TYR A 47 -5.91 17.06 3.04
N VAL A 48 -6.39 15.94 3.60
CA VAL A 48 -6.35 14.65 2.90
C VAL A 48 -7.28 14.65 1.68
N LEU A 49 -8.49 15.21 1.80
CA LEU A 49 -9.44 15.27 0.69
C LEU A 49 -9.04 16.26 -0.42
N SER A 50 -8.11 17.18 -0.16
CA SER A 50 -7.60 18.10 -1.18
C SER A 50 -6.33 17.60 -1.88
N HIS A 51 -5.63 16.63 -1.29
CA HIS A 51 -4.36 16.11 -1.82
C HIS A 51 -4.48 14.75 -2.48
N TYR A 52 -5.53 13.99 -2.16
CA TYR A 52 -5.74 12.65 -2.68
C TYR A 52 -7.13 12.55 -3.27
N ASP A 53 -7.21 11.92 -4.45
CA ASP A 53 -8.46 11.61 -5.11
C ASP A 53 -8.94 10.23 -4.65
N PHE A 54 -10.08 10.22 -3.96
CA PHE A 54 -10.73 9.04 -3.40
C PHE A 54 -11.98 8.62 -4.18
N ASP A 55 -12.15 9.14 -5.40
CA ASP A 55 -13.11 8.55 -6.34
C ASP A 55 -12.52 7.23 -6.87
N ASP A 56 -13.39 6.25 -7.10
CA ASP A 56 -13.01 4.97 -7.70
C ASP A 56 -12.50 5.19 -9.15
N GLU A 57 -11.46 4.46 -9.55
CA GLU A 57 -11.04 4.33 -10.93
C GLU A 57 -12.13 3.61 -11.73
N GLU A 58 -12.45 4.13 -12.93
CA GLU A 58 -13.44 3.50 -13.82
C GLU A 58 -12.86 2.24 -14.49
N GLU A 59 -11.59 2.30 -14.87
CA GLU A 59 -10.84 1.23 -15.54
C GLU A 59 -9.48 1.08 -14.83
N PRO A 60 -9.35 0.17 -13.83
CA PRO A 60 -8.10 -0.02 -13.14
C PRO A 60 -7.07 -0.66 -14.07
N SER A 61 -5.79 -0.28 -13.93
CA SER A 61 -4.63 -0.86 -14.62
C SER A 61 -3.95 -1.97 -13.80
N GLY A 62 -2.84 -2.55 -14.30
CA GLY A 62 -1.96 -3.43 -13.51
C GLY A 62 -2.64 -4.73 -13.07
N HIS A 63 -2.29 -5.26 -11.90
CA HIS A 63 -2.83 -6.54 -11.42
C HIS A 63 -4.34 -6.52 -11.25
N LEU A 64 -4.89 -5.41 -10.78
CA LEU A 64 -6.33 -5.30 -10.63
C LEU A 64 -7.07 -5.40 -11.97
N GLN A 65 -6.49 -4.91 -13.07
CA GLN A 65 -7.04 -5.14 -14.41
C GLN A 65 -7.02 -6.62 -14.75
N SER A 66 -5.84 -7.23 -14.63
CA SER A 66 -5.58 -8.61 -15.01
C SER A 66 -6.50 -9.57 -14.21
N TRP A 67 -6.64 -9.37 -12.90
CA TRP A 67 -7.52 -10.15 -12.02
C TRP A 67 -9.02 -10.03 -12.36
N ASN A 68 -9.39 -9.01 -13.14
CA ASN A 68 -10.76 -8.68 -13.53
C ASN A 68 -11.03 -8.86 -15.04
N ASP A 69 -10.10 -9.40 -15.82
CA ASP A 69 -10.32 -9.72 -17.23
C ASP A 69 -9.70 -11.08 -17.61
N PRO A 70 -10.49 -12.18 -17.60
CA PRO A 70 -10.05 -13.53 -17.91
C PRO A 70 -9.61 -13.74 -19.36
N ASP A 71 -9.99 -12.82 -20.25
CA ASP A 71 -9.62 -12.89 -21.67
C ASP A 71 -8.28 -12.17 -21.95
N ASP A 72 -7.72 -11.49 -20.95
CA ASP A 72 -6.35 -10.99 -21.02
C ASP A 72 -5.36 -12.17 -21.00
N SER A 73 -4.33 -12.07 -21.84
CA SER A 73 -3.49 -13.16 -22.37
C SER A 73 -2.54 -13.87 -21.38
N TRP A 74 -2.80 -13.74 -20.07
CA TRP A 74 -1.86 -14.05 -19.00
C TRP A 74 -2.25 -15.28 -18.15
N PHE A 75 -3.48 -15.80 -18.24
CA PHE A 75 -3.90 -16.99 -17.49
C PHE A 75 -3.43 -18.29 -18.14
N TYR A 76 -2.17 -18.64 -17.92
CA TYR A 76 -1.79 -20.05 -17.97
C TYR A 76 -2.07 -20.64 -16.59
N TYR A 77 -2.74 -21.79 -16.55
CA TYR A 77 -2.89 -22.73 -15.40
C TYR A 77 -4.26 -22.98 -14.78
N TRP A 78 -5.41 -22.63 -15.40
CA TRP A 78 -6.65 -23.37 -15.07
C TRP A 78 -7.42 -23.92 -16.27
N ASP A 79 -7.93 -25.12 -16.04
CA ASP A 79 -8.77 -25.95 -16.90
C ASP A 79 -9.97 -25.13 -17.39
N GLU A 80 -10.13 -25.02 -18.70
CA GLU A 80 -11.29 -24.37 -19.35
C GLU A 80 -12.56 -25.17 -19.02
N ASN A 81 -13.06 -25.09 -17.78
CA ASN A 81 -14.40 -25.55 -17.48
C ASN A 81 -15.38 -24.74 -18.34
N ASP A 82 -16.31 -25.43 -19.01
CA ASP A 82 -17.22 -24.86 -20.01
C ASP A 82 -17.99 -23.60 -19.54
N ASP A 83 -18.11 -23.37 -18.23
CA ASP A 83 -18.84 -22.25 -17.62
C ASP A 83 -17.97 -21.06 -17.18
N LYS A 84 -16.63 -21.13 -17.32
CA LYS A 84 -15.67 -20.11 -16.84
C LYS A 84 -15.90 -19.67 -15.38
N SER A 85 -16.46 -20.51 -14.51
CA SER A 85 -16.73 -20.14 -13.11
C SER A 85 -15.45 -20.00 -12.26
N ASN A 86 -14.35 -20.60 -12.70
CA ASN A 86 -13.09 -20.71 -11.95
C ASN A 86 -11.97 -19.77 -12.43
N VAL A 87 -12.24 -18.86 -13.37
CA VAL A 87 -11.20 -18.00 -13.97
C VAL A 87 -10.98 -16.68 -13.21
N TRP A 88 -11.87 -16.34 -12.28
CA TRP A 88 -11.86 -15.06 -11.57
C TRP A 88 -11.16 -15.19 -10.22
N VAL A 89 -10.26 -14.26 -9.91
CA VAL A 89 -9.59 -14.19 -8.58
C VAL A 89 -10.59 -13.82 -7.49
N PHE A 90 -11.50 -12.90 -7.80
CA PHE A 90 -12.46 -12.34 -6.87
C PHE A 90 -13.88 -12.61 -7.35
N SER A 91 -14.76 -12.96 -6.41
CA SER A 91 -16.20 -13.04 -6.64
C SER A 91 -16.86 -11.66 -6.65
N ASP A 92 -16.28 -10.70 -5.92
CA ASP A 92 -16.61 -9.28 -5.99
C ASP A 92 -15.29 -8.49 -5.96
N PRO A 93 -14.83 -7.94 -7.11
CA PRO A 93 -13.50 -7.35 -7.21
C PRO A 93 -13.25 -6.17 -6.28
N PRO A 94 -12.06 -6.08 -5.66
CA PRO A 94 -11.65 -4.85 -5.01
C PRO A 94 -11.56 -3.72 -6.04
N LYS A 95 -11.55 -2.48 -5.54
CA LYS A 95 -11.49 -1.28 -6.36
C LYS A 95 -10.24 -0.48 -6.02
N ARG A 96 -9.90 0.47 -6.87
CA ARG A 96 -8.78 1.39 -6.63
C ARG A 96 -9.31 2.81 -6.61
N TRP A 97 -8.92 3.58 -5.60
CA TRP A 97 -9.09 5.03 -5.67
C TRP A 97 -8.11 5.62 -6.67
N LYS A 98 -8.44 6.74 -7.29
CA LYS A 98 -7.56 7.46 -8.24
C LYS A 98 -6.21 7.92 -7.65
N CYS A 99 -6.06 7.91 -6.32
CA CYS A 99 -4.76 8.02 -5.65
C CYS A 99 -3.91 6.74 -5.69
N GLY A 100 -4.38 5.68 -6.36
CA GLY A 100 -3.70 4.41 -6.61
C GLY A 100 -3.81 3.38 -5.48
N ILE A 101 -4.58 3.64 -4.41
CA ILE A 101 -4.73 2.72 -3.28
C ILE A 101 -5.91 1.79 -3.53
N VAL A 102 -5.65 0.48 -3.48
CA VAL A 102 -6.67 -0.57 -3.59
C VAL A 102 -7.46 -0.68 -2.27
N HIS A 103 -8.78 -0.81 -2.35
CA HIS A 103 -9.67 -0.98 -1.20
C HIS A 103 -10.74 -2.06 -1.47
N LEU A 104 -11.44 -2.46 -0.42
CA LEU A 104 -12.49 -3.49 -0.49
C LEU A 104 -13.63 -3.06 -1.42
N ALA A 105 -14.25 -4.03 -2.09
CA ALA A 105 -15.34 -3.83 -3.06
C ALA A 105 -16.54 -3.08 -2.45
N ASP A 106 -16.88 -3.44 -1.20
CA ASP A 106 -18.02 -2.94 -0.44
C ASP A 106 -17.70 -1.68 0.39
N TYR A 107 -16.45 -1.21 0.36
CA TYR A 107 -16.03 -0.05 1.12
C TYR A 107 -16.22 1.26 0.35
N SER A 108 -16.81 2.27 1.01
CA SER A 108 -16.77 3.65 0.56
C SER A 108 -16.38 4.58 1.70
N LEU A 109 -15.55 5.59 1.40
CA LEU A 109 -15.12 6.59 2.38
C LEU A 109 -16.32 7.38 2.94
N GLY A 110 -17.30 7.70 2.09
CA GLY A 110 -18.48 8.47 2.47
C GLY A 110 -19.41 7.76 3.47
N SER A 111 -19.42 6.42 3.49
CA SER A 111 -20.21 5.63 4.44
C SER A 111 -19.54 5.39 5.79
N HIS A 112 -18.25 5.75 5.94
CA HIS A 112 -17.49 5.49 7.16
C HIS A 112 -17.83 6.52 8.27
N LYS A 113 -18.83 6.19 9.10
CA LYS A 113 -19.38 7.12 10.11
C LYS A 113 -18.40 7.55 11.21
N GLU A 114 -17.48 6.67 11.61
CA GLU A 114 -16.55 6.91 12.72
C GLU A 114 -15.12 7.24 12.26
N LEU A 115 -14.97 7.61 10.98
CA LEU A 115 -13.69 7.92 10.36
C LEU A 115 -12.93 8.98 11.14
N LYS A 116 -11.71 8.64 11.57
CA LYS A 116 -10.71 9.57 12.09
C LYS A 116 -9.77 9.96 10.97
N TYR A 117 -9.95 11.15 10.42
CA TYR A 117 -9.18 11.68 9.29
C TYR A 117 -7.71 11.84 9.60
N LYS A 118 -7.33 12.08 10.86
CA LYS A 118 -5.90 12.07 11.24
C LYS A 118 -5.27 10.69 11.03
N ASP A 119 -5.94 9.63 11.51
CA ASP A 119 -5.44 8.25 11.41
C ASP A 119 -5.52 7.76 9.95
N PHE A 120 -6.60 8.10 9.24
CA PHE A 120 -6.74 7.81 7.82
C PHE A 120 -5.66 8.51 6.98
N PHE A 121 -5.40 9.79 7.24
CA PHE A 121 -4.35 10.53 6.56
C PHE A 121 -2.96 9.91 6.79
N GLN A 122 -2.66 9.46 8.02
CA GLN A 122 -1.44 8.73 8.30
C GLN A 122 -1.33 7.46 7.45
N ALA A 123 -2.41 6.67 7.36
CA ALA A 123 -2.44 5.46 6.54
C ALA A 123 -2.19 5.78 5.06
N VAL A 124 -2.95 6.71 4.48
CA VAL A 124 -2.82 7.14 3.07
C VAL A 124 -1.40 7.63 2.78
N TYR A 125 -0.83 8.47 3.64
CA TYR A 125 0.54 8.98 3.46
C TYR A 125 1.59 7.85 3.45
N ILE A 126 1.45 6.86 4.33
CA ILE A 126 2.36 5.70 4.36
C ILE A 126 2.27 4.95 3.03
N LEU A 127 1.07 4.68 2.54
CA LEU A 127 0.86 3.93 1.30
C LEU A 127 1.34 4.70 0.07
N THR A 128 1.04 5.99 -0.05
CA THR A 128 1.56 6.82 -1.14
C THR A 128 3.09 6.87 -1.15
N ARG A 129 3.73 6.87 0.02
CA ARG A 129 5.18 6.78 0.08
C ARG A 129 5.72 5.43 -0.40
N ILE A 130 4.98 4.34 -0.19
CA ILE A 130 5.33 3.02 -0.72
C ILE A 130 5.15 3.00 -2.25
N GLN A 131 4.05 3.54 -2.78
CA GLN A 131 3.80 3.64 -4.23
C GLN A 131 4.90 4.45 -4.93
N ASN A 132 5.24 5.62 -4.41
CA ASN A 132 6.32 6.44 -4.97
C ASN A 132 7.67 5.71 -4.95
N ALA A 133 7.93 4.91 -3.90
CA ALA A 133 9.15 4.10 -3.82
C ALA A 133 9.10 2.89 -4.77
N ALA A 134 7.93 2.32 -5.02
CA ALA A 134 7.74 1.27 -6.02
C ALA A 134 8.15 1.76 -7.41
N GLU A 135 7.76 2.98 -7.77
CA GLU A 135 8.18 3.63 -9.01
C GLU A 135 9.66 4.05 -8.98
N GLU A 136 10.13 4.74 -7.92
CA GLU A 136 11.52 5.24 -7.84
C GLU A 136 12.56 4.11 -7.84
N PHE A 137 12.27 2.98 -7.19
CA PHE A 137 13.22 1.89 -7.00
C PHE A 137 12.93 0.64 -7.84
N GLY A 138 11.87 0.66 -8.66
CA GLY A 138 11.43 -0.52 -9.40
C GLY A 138 11.20 -1.70 -8.46
N LEU A 139 10.39 -1.51 -7.42
CA LEU A 139 10.18 -2.55 -6.42
C LEU A 139 9.48 -3.76 -7.01
N ASP A 140 9.96 -4.94 -6.66
CA ASP A 140 9.36 -6.22 -7.02
C ASP A 140 9.32 -7.16 -5.81
N CYS A 141 8.44 -8.16 -5.84
CA CYS A 141 8.20 -9.09 -4.73
C CYS A 141 8.55 -10.54 -5.06
N GLY A 142 9.78 -10.96 -4.75
CA GLY A 142 10.25 -12.35 -4.93
C GLY A 142 9.93 -13.25 -3.75
N ALA A 143 8.65 -13.55 -3.51
CA ALA A 143 8.23 -14.30 -2.32
C ALA A 143 8.23 -15.83 -2.51
N TRP A 144 8.69 -16.56 -1.48
CA TRP A 144 8.67 -18.04 -1.41
C TRP A 144 9.38 -18.76 -2.58
N ALA A 145 10.52 -18.23 -3.03
CA ALA A 145 11.32 -18.74 -4.16
C ALA A 145 10.64 -18.60 -5.54
N ASN A 146 9.61 -17.75 -5.64
CA ASN A 146 8.95 -17.41 -6.89
C ASN A 146 9.40 -16.03 -7.35
N GLU A 147 9.34 -15.82 -8.66
CA GLU A 147 9.58 -14.51 -9.24
C GLU A 147 8.36 -13.61 -8.94
N GLY A 148 8.66 -12.38 -8.53
CA GLY A 148 7.65 -11.34 -8.51
C GLY A 148 7.25 -11.06 -9.95
N SER A 149 5.96 -11.13 -10.22
CA SER A 149 5.45 -10.91 -11.55
C SER A 149 4.51 -9.72 -11.51
N GLY A 150 5.10 -8.53 -11.41
CA GLY A 150 4.45 -7.27 -11.73
C GLY A 150 4.55 -6.19 -10.65
N GLU A 151 3.69 -5.19 -10.80
CA GLU A 151 3.81 -3.93 -10.07
C GLU A 151 3.49 -4.11 -8.57
N VAL A 152 4.29 -3.45 -7.73
CA VAL A 152 4.00 -3.32 -6.30
C VAL A 152 2.90 -2.28 -6.12
N GLU A 153 1.69 -2.75 -5.88
CA GLU A 153 0.54 -1.92 -5.52
C GLU A 153 0.42 -1.78 -3.99
N THR A 154 -0.50 -0.90 -3.56
CA THR A 154 -0.84 -0.75 -2.14
C THR A 154 -2.31 -0.96 -1.89
N CYS A 155 -2.65 -1.50 -0.72
CA CYS A 155 -4.03 -1.67 -0.30
C CYS A 155 -4.31 -1.11 1.09
N LEU A 156 -5.56 -0.73 1.33
CA LEU A 156 -6.05 -0.19 2.60
C LEU A 156 -7.47 -0.66 2.90
N PHE A 157 -7.70 -1.11 4.12
CA PHE A 157 -9.06 -1.43 4.58
C PHE A 157 -9.25 -1.19 6.09
N PRO A 158 -10.49 -0.90 6.53
CA PRO A 158 -10.78 -0.73 7.94
C PRO A 158 -10.50 -2.00 8.74
N TRP A 159 -9.88 -1.85 9.90
CA TRP A 159 -9.55 -2.97 10.76
C TRP A 159 -9.55 -2.58 12.23
N THR A 160 -10.50 -3.14 12.99
CA THR A 160 -10.72 -2.79 14.40
C THR A 160 -10.21 -3.84 15.38
N LYS A 161 -9.83 -5.04 14.91
CA LYS A 161 -9.31 -6.11 15.78
C LYS A 161 -7.90 -5.75 16.27
N ASP A 162 -7.53 -6.22 17.46
CA ASP A 162 -6.21 -5.99 18.06
C ASP A 162 -5.06 -6.77 17.39
N THR A 163 -5.39 -7.87 16.71
CA THR A 163 -4.43 -8.67 15.92
C THR A 163 -4.34 -8.18 14.47
N LEU A 164 -3.32 -8.63 13.74
CA LEU A 164 -3.31 -8.54 12.27
C LEU A 164 -4.37 -9.47 11.68
N PRO A 165 -4.85 -9.21 10.44
CA PRO A 165 -5.78 -10.10 9.76
C PRO A 165 -5.13 -11.46 9.50
N THR A 166 -5.91 -12.52 9.66
CA THR A 166 -5.54 -13.88 9.23
C THR A 166 -5.75 -14.04 7.71
N ALA A 167 -5.25 -15.13 7.13
CA ALA A 167 -5.55 -15.45 5.73
C ALA A 167 -7.07 -15.55 5.47
N GLU A 168 -7.81 -16.17 6.38
CA GLU A 168 -9.27 -16.28 6.29
C GLU A 168 -9.97 -14.92 6.30
N ASP A 169 -9.48 -13.99 7.13
CA ASP A 169 -9.99 -12.63 7.16
C ASP A 169 -9.76 -11.93 5.80
N VAL A 170 -8.57 -12.05 5.22
CA VAL A 170 -8.25 -11.46 3.90
C VAL A 170 -9.09 -12.09 2.80
N ILE A 171 -9.18 -13.44 2.77
CA ILE A 171 -10.02 -14.20 1.84
C ILE A 171 -11.47 -13.68 1.87
N THR A 172 -12.01 -13.51 3.08
CA THR A 172 -13.39 -13.05 3.27
C THR A 172 -13.58 -11.59 2.87
N CYS A 173 -12.69 -10.69 3.32
CA CYS A 173 -12.81 -9.25 3.09
C CYS A 173 -12.62 -8.87 1.61
N PHE A 174 -11.73 -9.56 0.90
CA PHE A 174 -11.49 -9.31 -0.53
C PHE A 174 -12.35 -10.21 -1.44
N HIS A 175 -13.26 -11.00 -0.87
CA HIS A 175 -14.20 -11.84 -1.63
C HIS A 175 -13.50 -12.79 -2.61
N PHE A 176 -12.39 -13.41 -2.19
CA PHE A 176 -11.64 -14.36 -3.01
C PHE A 176 -12.51 -15.52 -3.50
N ASN A 177 -12.26 -15.99 -4.72
CA ASN A 177 -12.91 -17.15 -5.28
C ASN A 177 -12.74 -18.39 -4.36
N PRO A 178 -13.83 -19.12 -4.06
CA PRO A 178 -13.77 -20.33 -3.21
C PRO A 178 -12.69 -21.34 -3.56
N GLU A 179 -12.33 -21.49 -4.83
CA GLU A 179 -11.27 -22.43 -5.23
C GLU A 179 -9.88 -22.02 -4.73
N MET A 180 -9.65 -20.73 -4.47
CA MET A 180 -8.37 -20.21 -3.98
C MET A 180 -8.20 -20.31 -2.45
N HIS A 181 -9.22 -20.77 -1.72
CA HIS A 181 -9.22 -20.78 -0.25
C HIS A 181 -8.31 -21.85 0.35
N LYS A 182 -7.87 -22.81 -0.47
CA LYS A 182 -7.05 -23.95 -0.03
C LYS A 182 -5.62 -23.49 0.27
N ASP A 183 -5.13 -23.88 1.44
CA ASP A 183 -3.73 -23.81 1.87
C ASP A 183 -3.00 -22.46 1.59
N PRO A 184 -3.55 -21.31 2.04
CA PRO A 184 -2.87 -20.03 1.88
C PRO A 184 -1.50 -20.04 2.56
N LEU A 185 -0.49 -19.48 1.89
CA LEU A 185 0.84 -19.35 2.48
C LEU A 185 0.88 -18.15 3.41
N VAL A 186 1.28 -18.37 4.67
CA VAL A 186 1.34 -17.33 5.70
C VAL A 186 2.74 -17.26 6.30
N ASN A 187 3.28 -16.04 6.42
CA ASN A 187 4.57 -15.81 7.07
C ASN A 187 4.60 -14.49 7.85
N GLU A 188 4.80 -14.59 9.17
CA GLU A 188 4.88 -13.46 10.10
C GLU A 188 6.32 -13.03 10.40
N LYS A 189 7.33 -13.80 9.95
CA LYS A 189 8.75 -13.50 10.22
C LYS A 189 9.22 -12.33 9.37
N ILE A 190 9.85 -11.36 10.00
CA ILE A 190 10.55 -10.26 9.33
C ILE A 190 11.97 -10.73 9.06
N ALA A 191 12.38 -10.78 7.79
CA ALA A 191 13.78 -11.03 7.44
C ALA A 191 14.59 -9.72 7.54
N GLU A 192 15.90 -9.87 7.71
CA GLU A 192 16.81 -8.73 7.72
C GLU A 192 16.95 -8.14 6.32
N MET A 193 17.52 -6.94 6.24
CA MET A 193 17.79 -6.27 4.98
C MET A 193 19.09 -6.83 4.40
N GLU A 194 19.11 -7.10 3.10
CA GLU A 194 20.27 -7.58 2.37
C GLU A 194 20.56 -6.63 1.20
N ASP A 195 21.82 -6.54 0.78
CA ASP A 195 22.21 -5.72 -0.35
C ASP A 195 23.32 -6.36 -1.17
N GLU A 196 23.21 -6.23 -2.50
CA GLU A 196 24.20 -6.67 -3.48
C GLU A 196 24.71 -5.43 -4.23
N GLU A 197 25.92 -4.98 -3.90
CA GLU A 197 26.57 -3.86 -4.57
C GLU A 197 27.14 -4.32 -5.92
N ASN A 198 26.76 -3.63 -7.00
CA ASN A 198 27.26 -3.92 -8.34
C ASN A 198 28.62 -3.23 -8.55
N SER A 199 29.71 -3.80 -8.01
CA SER A 199 31.07 -3.73 -8.58
C SER A 199 32.17 -4.17 -7.61
N ASP A 200 33.27 -4.68 -8.16
CA ASP A 200 34.58 -4.79 -7.50
C ASP A 200 35.22 -3.41 -7.16
N ASP A 201 34.52 -2.30 -7.36
CA ASP A 201 34.92 -0.94 -7.01
C ASP A 201 34.20 -0.49 -5.72
N GLU A 202 34.96 -0.21 -4.65
CA GLU A 202 34.47 0.22 -3.32
C GLU A 202 33.70 1.58 -3.32
N ASP A 203 33.53 2.22 -4.48
CA ASP A 203 32.90 3.55 -4.66
C ASP A 203 31.56 3.50 -5.43
N SER A 204 31.05 2.32 -5.83
CA SER A 204 29.76 2.22 -6.53
C SER A 204 28.58 2.42 -5.58
N GLU A 205 27.86 3.54 -5.76
CA GLU A 205 26.66 3.85 -4.96
C GLU A 205 25.36 3.17 -5.47
N SER A 206 25.48 2.37 -6.54
CA SER A 206 24.36 1.67 -7.21
C SER A 206 24.38 0.17 -6.97
N GLY A 207 23.22 -0.43 -6.75
CA GLY A 207 23.10 -1.87 -6.49
C GLY A 207 21.67 -2.29 -6.25
N HIS A 208 21.52 -3.50 -5.71
CA HIS A 208 20.24 -4.07 -5.32
C HIS A 208 20.12 -4.07 -3.79
N VAL A 209 18.94 -3.71 -3.28
CA VAL A 209 18.62 -3.84 -1.85
C VAL A 209 17.33 -4.62 -1.73
N SER A 210 17.30 -5.58 -0.82
CA SER A 210 16.09 -6.31 -0.50
C SER A 210 15.76 -6.19 0.99
N TRP A 211 14.47 -6.18 1.29
CA TRP A 211 13.96 -6.34 2.63
C TRP A 211 12.78 -7.30 2.57
N ASN A 212 12.93 -8.41 3.29
CA ASN A 212 11.93 -9.46 3.33
C ASN A 212 11.74 -10.15 1.97
N THR A 213 10.67 -9.82 1.26
CA THR A 213 10.38 -10.36 -0.07
C THR A 213 10.38 -9.26 -1.12
N LEU A 214 10.57 -8.00 -0.70
CA LEU A 214 10.64 -6.85 -1.59
C LEU A 214 12.10 -6.57 -1.95
N GLY A 215 12.39 -6.52 -3.24
CA GLY A 215 13.68 -6.13 -3.79
C GLY A 215 13.56 -4.88 -4.66
N THR A 216 14.64 -4.15 -4.84
CA THR A 216 14.74 -3.06 -5.83
C THR A 216 15.22 -3.58 -7.19
N SER A 217 15.23 -2.73 -8.21
CA SER A 217 16.08 -2.98 -9.39
C SER A 217 17.57 -3.00 -8.98
N TYR A 218 18.43 -3.50 -9.88
CA TYR A 218 19.86 -3.70 -9.63
C TYR A 218 20.72 -2.42 -9.76
N ASP A 219 20.12 -1.32 -10.20
CA ASP A 219 20.79 -0.06 -10.52
C ASP A 219 20.34 1.11 -9.62
N VAL A 220 19.64 0.83 -8.52
CA VAL A 220 19.15 1.87 -7.61
C VAL A 220 20.26 2.43 -6.73
N HIS A 221 20.06 3.66 -6.25
CA HIS A 221 20.94 4.25 -5.25
C HIS A 221 20.77 3.55 -3.88
N VAL A 222 21.72 2.71 -3.51
CA VAL A 222 21.67 1.80 -2.34
C VAL A 222 21.34 2.54 -1.05
N LYS A 223 21.95 3.70 -0.80
CA LYS A 223 21.73 4.48 0.43
C LYS A 223 20.29 4.98 0.56
N LYS A 224 19.67 5.39 -0.54
CA LYS A 224 18.26 5.81 -0.55
C LYS A 224 17.34 4.62 -0.30
N ALA A 225 17.57 3.50 -0.99
CA ALA A 225 16.81 2.26 -0.82
C ALA A 225 16.90 1.74 0.63
N LYS A 226 18.11 1.68 1.21
CA LYS A 226 18.32 1.34 2.63
C LYS A 226 17.56 2.29 3.56
N THR A 227 17.55 3.59 3.27
CA THR A 227 16.80 4.57 4.07
C THR A 227 15.29 4.31 4.02
N PHE A 228 14.77 3.95 2.84
CA PHE A 228 13.37 3.59 2.64
C PHE A 228 13.01 2.29 3.37
N PHE A 229 13.76 1.21 3.19
CA PHE A 229 13.44 -0.06 3.85
C PHE A 229 13.60 0.01 5.39
N ASN A 230 14.56 0.77 5.90
CA ASN A 230 14.66 1.05 7.34
C ASN A 230 13.45 1.82 7.88
N TRP A 231 12.82 2.66 7.05
CA TRP A 231 11.56 3.32 7.41
C TRP A 231 10.38 2.35 7.36
N MET A 232 10.28 1.51 6.32
CA MET A 232 9.26 0.46 6.23
C MET A 232 9.31 -0.51 7.41
N GLN A 233 10.49 -1.01 7.77
CA GLN A 233 10.68 -1.97 8.87
C GLN A 233 10.12 -1.46 10.20
N LYS A 234 10.19 -0.15 10.47
CA LYS A 234 9.65 0.46 11.70
C LYS A 234 8.12 0.47 11.74
N ILE A 235 7.48 0.52 10.57
CA ILE A 235 6.01 0.55 10.45
C ILE A 235 5.46 -0.88 10.41
N PHE A 236 6.14 -1.76 9.68
CA PHE A 236 5.73 -3.15 9.45
C PHE A 236 6.26 -4.10 10.53
N SER A 237 6.32 -3.64 11.79
CA SER A 237 6.72 -4.46 12.93
C SER A 237 5.68 -4.34 14.04
N PRO A 238 4.73 -5.29 14.17
CA PRO A 238 4.63 -6.55 13.43
C PRO A 238 4.01 -6.41 12.03
N MET A 239 4.22 -7.42 11.19
CA MET A 239 3.58 -7.59 9.88
C MET A 239 3.20 -9.04 9.62
N ILE A 240 2.31 -9.26 8.65
CA ILE A 240 1.94 -10.58 8.15
C ILE A 240 2.05 -10.59 6.62
N ARG A 241 2.59 -11.69 6.07
CA ARG A 241 2.56 -11.97 4.63
C ARG A 241 1.60 -13.09 4.35
N ILE A 242 0.76 -12.91 3.32
CA ILE A 242 -0.29 -13.85 2.95
C ILE A 242 -0.29 -13.96 1.42
N ALA A 243 -0.20 -15.17 0.90
CA ALA A 243 -0.47 -15.47 -0.51
C ALA A 243 -1.63 -16.46 -0.63
N ILE A 244 -2.55 -16.18 -1.56
CA ILE A 244 -3.84 -16.89 -1.67
C ILE A 244 -3.95 -17.51 -3.06
N GLY A 245 -4.31 -18.80 -3.12
CA GLY A 245 -4.43 -19.54 -4.37
C GLY A 245 -3.12 -20.15 -4.88
N CYS A 246 -2.12 -20.39 -4.02
CA CYS A 246 -0.81 -20.90 -4.45
C CYS A 246 -0.88 -22.24 -5.21
N ASP A 247 -1.74 -23.16 -4.79
CA ASP A 247 -1.92 -24.44 -5.48
C ASP A 247 -3.12 -24.40 -6.45
N SER A 248 -3.68 -23.22 -6.71
CA SER A 248 -5.01 -23.09 -7.31
C SER A 248 -5.18 -21.91 -8.26
N MET A 249 -4.19 -21.07 -8.50
CA MET A 249 -4.26 -20.03 -9.50
C MET A 249 -2.86 -19.52 -9.82
N ASN A 250 -2.64 -19.12 -11.07
CA ASN A 250 -1.46 -18.34 -11.43
C ASN A 250 -1.90 -17.15 -12.28
N PRO A 251 -1.61 -15.92 -11.83
CA PRO A 251 -0.78 -15.57 -10.68
C PRO A 251 -1.54 -15.34 -9.39
N VAL A 252 -0.76 -15.34 -8.32
CA VAL A 252 -1.20 -15.47 -6.93
C VAL A 252 -1.15 -14.10 -6.26
N PRO A 253 -2.29 -13.55 -5.81
CA PRO A 253 -2.27 -12.34 -5.00
C PRO A 253 -1.48 -12.54 -3.71
N CYS A 254 -0.52 -11.67 -3.48
CA CYS A 254 0.35 -11.66 -2.32
C CYS A 254 0.26 -10.33 -1.58
N PHE A 255 0.09 -10.41 -0.27
CA PHE A 255 -0.03 -9.27 0.62
C PHE A 255 1.13 -9.22 1.59
N ILE A 256 1.59 -8.00 1.88
CA ILE A 256 2.43 -7.67 3.03
C ILE A 256 1.66 -6.63 3.84
N LEU A 257 1.11 -7.01 4.99
CA LEU A 257 0.16 -6.19 5.75
C LEU A 257 0.69 -5.83 7.13
N ALA A 258 0.40 -4.60 7.54
CA ALA A 258 0.63 -4.11 8.89
C ALA A 258 -0.52 -3.21 9.36
N LYS A 259 -0.57 -2.97 10.67
CA LYS A 259 -1.40 -1.91 11.24
C LYS A 259 -0.70 -0.57 11.06
N ILE A 260 -0.99 0.10 9.95
CA ILE A 260 -0.29 1.34 9.56
C ILE A 260 -0.86 2.59 10.26
N ALA A 261 -2.10 2.52 10.76
CA ALA A 261 -2.71 3.55 11.60
C ALA A 261 -3.84 2.94 12.48
N PRO A 262 -4.27 3.62 13.56
CA PRO A 262 -5.42 3.17 14.35
C PRO A 262 -6.68 2.97 13.49
N GLY A 263 -7.28 1.79 13.57
CA GLY A 263 -8.47 1.45 12.77
C GLY A 263 -8.18 1.04 11.33
N TRP A 264 -6.90 0.92 10.94
CA TRP A 264 -6.50 0.68 9.56
C TRP A 264 -5.43 -0.40 9.43
N VAL A 265 -5.68 -1.35 8.52
CA VAL A 265 -4.65 -2.25 8.01
C VAL A 265 -4.42 -1.95 6.54
N GLY A 266 -3.16 -1.98 6.15
CA GLY A 266 -2.77 -1.80 4.76
C GLY A 266 -1.32 -2.21 4.55
N GLY A 267 -0.89 -2.11 3.31
CA GLY A 267 0.49 -2.35 2.92
C GLY A 267 0.60 -2.69 1.45
N VAL A 268 1.49 -3.63 1.13
CA VAL A 268 1.76 -4.04 -0.26
C VAL A 268 0.75 -5.08 -0.71
N LEU A 269 0.26 -4.92 -1.94
CA LEU A 269 -0.48 -5.91 -2.72
C LEU A 269 0.25 -6.10 -4.04
N THR A 270 0.54 -7.33 -4.40
CA THR A 270 1.27 -7.66 -5.63
C THR A 270 0.85 -9.05 -6.11
N SER A 271 1.45 -9.52 -7.20
CA SER A 271 1.17 -10.82 -7.79
C SER A 271 2.45 -11.64 -7.95
N LEU A 272 2.37 -12.93 -7.61
CA LEU A 272 3.45 -13.88 -7.78
C LEU A 272 3.13 -14.84 -8.93
N SER A 273 4.09 -15.06 -9.80
CA SER A 273 4.01 -16.15 -10.78
C SER A 273 4.66 -17.39 -10.20
N LEU A 274 3.85 -18.39 -9.88
CA LEU A 274 4.34 -19.68 -9.40
C LEU A 274 4.72 -20.56 -10.60
N THR A 275 6.03 -20.83 -10.76
CA THR A 275 6.57 -21.69 -11.83
C THR A 275 6.74 -23.14 -11.41
#